data_AF-A0A8T3ZNC3-F1
#
_entry.id   AF-A0A8T3ZNC3-F1
#
_cell.length_a   1.000
_cell.length_b   1.000
_cell.length_c   1.000
_cell.angle_alpha   90.00
_cell.angle_beta   90.00
_cell.angle_gamma   90.00
#
_symmetry.space_group_name_H-M   'P 1'
#
loop_
_entity.id
_entity.type
_entity.pdbx_description
1 polymer ?
#
loop_
_entity_poly.entity_id
_entity_poly.type
_entity_poly.pdbx_seq_one_letter_code
_entity_poly.pdbx_strand_id
1 'polypeptide(L)'
;MDSIKIIQEAQILAEFEQDCQDRGFTAETIRRYKRVARMFCDFLKSRSRQMTEIDKYVLRDFIHYRRENGTNPKTIGYDFAALSTFYG
;
A
#
# COMPACT_ATOMS: atom_id res chain seq x y z
N MET A 1 -14.65 20.56 16.84
CA MET A 1 -13.26 20.62 16.34
C MET A 1 -12.75 19.20 16.43
N ASP A 2 -13.10 18.39 15.44
CA ASP A 2 -12.70 17.00 15.40
C ASP A 2 -11.22 16.93 15.03
N SER A 3 -10.42 16.46 15.98
CA SER A 3 -8.99 16.22 15.82
C SER A 3 -8.79 15.18 14.72
N ILE A 4 -8.50 15.65 13.51
CA ILE A 4 -8.06 14.83 12.40
C ILE A 4 -6.76 14.16 12.85
N LYS A 5 -6.80 12.85 13.10
CA LYS A 5 -5.61 12.03 13.32
C LYS A 5 -4.81 12.05 12.02
N ILE A 6 -3.79 12.91 11.94
CA ILE A 6 -2.71 12.72 10.98
C ILE A 6 -1.90 11.52 11.47
N ILE A 7 -2.29 10.32 11.03
CA ILE A 7 -1.44 9.15 11.23
C ILE A 7 -0.26 9.32 10.29
N GLN A 8 0.95 9.44 10.86
CA GLN A 8 2.18 9.54 10.07
C GLN A 8 2.37 8.23 9.29
N GLU A 9 2.76 8.31 8.01
CA GLU A 9 2.99 7.13 7.14
C GLU A 9 3.82 6.04 7.82
N ALA A 10 4.85 6.42 8.58
CA ALA A 10 5.69 5.49 9.33
C ALA A 10 4.91 4.64 10.33
N GLN A 11 3.90 5.22 10.99
CA GLN A 11 3.03 4.51 11.92
C GLN A 11 2.13 3.54 11.17
N ILE A 12 1.49 3.99 10.08
CA ILE A 12 0.64 3.13 9.23
C ILE A 12 1.41 1.90 8.74
N LEU A 13 2.65 2.11 8.26
CA LEU A 13 3.50 1.01 7.79
C LEU A 13 3.97 0.09 8.91
N ALA A 14 4.14 0.61 10.13
CA ALA A 14 4.50 -0.20 11.30
C ALA A 14 3.31 -1.03 11.80
N GLU A 15 2.11 -0.44 11.85
CA GLU A 15 0.87 -1.14 12.18
C GLU A 15 0.59 -2.27 11.19
N PHE A 16 0.80 -2.01 9.88
CA PHE A 16 0.67 -3.05 8.86
C PHE A 16 1.72 -4.16 8.98
N GLU A 17 2.96 -3.82 9.33
CA GLU A 17 3.99 -4.83 9.58
C GLU A 17 3.61 -5.72 10.76
N GLN A 18 3.09 -5.14 11.85
CA GLN A 18 2.61 -5.88 13.00
C GLN A 18 1.44 -6.79 12.63
N ASP A 19 0.44 -6.28 11.91
CA ASP A 19 -0.69 -7.08 11.42
C ASP A 19 -0.23 -8.25 10.55
N CYS A 20 0.77 -8.05 9.69
CA CYS A 20 1.33 -9.14 8.90
C CYS A 20 2.05 -10.20 9.76
N GLN A 21 2.71 -9.79 10.85
CA GLN A 21 3.32 -10.71 11.81
C GLN A 21 2.25 -11.51 12.56
N ASP A 22 1.18 -10.85 13.00
CA ASP A 22 0.07 -11.46 13.71
C ASP A 22 -0.68 -12.48 12.83
N ARG A 23 -0.76 -12.22 11.51
CA ARG A 23 -1.27 -13.15 10.49
C ARG A 23 -0.30 -14.31 10.17
N GLY A 24 0.89 -14.33 10.75
CA GLY A 24 1.86 -15.42 10.59
C GLY A 24 2.59 -15.42 9.25
N PHE A 25 2.68 -14.28 8.56
CA PHE A 25 3.45 -14.21 7.31
C PHE A 25 4.95 -14.37 7.55
N THR A 26 5.66 -14.87 6.54
CA THR A 26 7.13 -14.97 6.60
C THR A 26 7.78 -13.58 6.55
N ALA A 27 8.97 -13.46 7.10
CA ALA A 27 9.74 -12.20 7.06
C ALA A 27 9.94 -11.67 5.63
N GLU A 28 10.12 -12.56 4.65
CA GLU A 28 10.23 -12.17 3.25
C GLU A 28 8.93 -11.61 2.69
N THR A 29 7.78 -12.24 2.99
CA THR A 29 6.47 -11.73 2.62
C THR A 29 6.21 -10.36 3.25
N ILE A 30 6.46 -10.21 4.55
CA ILE A 30 6.30 -8.95 5.29
C ILE A 30 7.14 -7.84 4.65
N ARG A 31 8.43 -8.10 4.40
CA ARG A 31 9.32 -7.14 3.74
C ARG A 31 8.80 -6.71 2.38
N ARG A 32 8.31 -7.67 1.58
CA ARG A 32 7.75 -7.39 0.26
C ARG A 32 6.47 -6.56 0.36
N TYR A 33 5.56 -6.92 1.25
CA TYR A 33 4.29 -6.22 1.44
C TYR A 33 4.52 -4.80 1.93
N LYS A 34 5.41 -4.60 2.92
CA LYS A 34 5.81 -3.27 3.40
C LYS A 34 6.40 -2.41 2.28
N ARG A 35 7.21 -2.99 1.39
CA ARG A 35 7.73 -2.27 0.21
C ARG A 35 6.61 -1.80 -0.72
N VAL A 36 5.61 -2.65 -0.96
CA VAL A 36 4.46 -2.28 -1.80
C VAL A 36 3.61 -1.20 -1.13
N ALA A 37 3.30 -1.35 0.16
CA ALA A 37 2.53 -0.36 0.90
C ALA A 37 3.21 1.02 0.90
N ARG A 38 4.53 1.07 1.10
CA ARG A 38 5.31 2.33 0.99
C ARG A 38 5.22 2.93 -0.41
N MET A 39 5.45 2.11 -1.44
CA MET A 39 5.36 2.57 -2.83
C MET A 39 3.98 3.13 -3.19
N PHE A 40 2.92 2.53 -2.63
CA PHE A 40 1.56 3.04 -2.79
C PHE A 40 1.36 4.37 -2.07
N CYS A 41 1.90 4.54 -0.85
CA CYS A 41 1.88 5.82 -0.15
C CYS A 41 2.59 6.92 -0.95
N ASP A 42 3.78 6.62 -1.50
CA ASP A 42 4.52 7.55 -2.35
C ASP A 42 3.73 7.93 -3.61
N PHE A 43 3.05 6.96 -4.23
CA PHE A 43 2.16 7.21 -5.35
C PHE A 43 1.01 8.16 -4.97
N LEU A 44 0.34 7.93 -3.83
CA LEU A 44 -0.75 8.78 -3.36
C LEU A 44 -0.29 10.21 -3.06
N LYS A 45 0.86 10.35 -2.39
CA LYS A 45 1.50 11.65 -2.11
C LYS A 45 1.79 12.42 -3.40
N SER A 46 2.31 11.75 -4.43
CA SER A 46 2.58 12.38 -5.74
C SER A 46 1.31 12.91 -6.44
N ARG A 47 0.13 12.43 -6.02
CA ARG A 47 -1.19 12.79 -6.56
C ARG A 47 -2.02 13.63 -5.59
N SER A 48 -1.44 14.09 -4.47
CA SER A 48 -2.13 14.81 -3.40
C SER A 48 -3.39 14.10 -2.88
N ARG A 49 -3.36 12.76 -2.81
CA ARG A 49 -4.46 11.94 -2.29
C ARG A 49 -4.11 11.35 -0.93
N GLN A 50 -5.12 11.15 -0.09
CA GLN A 50 -4.96 10.51 1.21
C GLN A 50 -5.23 8.99 1.15
N MET A 51 -4.63 8.26 2.10
CA MET A 51 -4.80 6.81 2.28
C MET A 51 -6.26 6.40 2.59
N THR A 52 -7.08 7.35 3.02
CA THR A 52 -8.51 7.16 3.35
C THR A 52 -9.44 7.37 2.15
N GLU A 53 -8.92 7.92 1.06
CA GLU A 53 -9.69 8.30 -0.14
C GLU A 53 -9.39 7.34 -1.30
N ILE A 54 -9.37 6.04 -0.99
CA ILE A 54 -9.04 4.98 -1.96
C ILE A 54 -10.32 4.39 -2.52
N ASP A 55 -10.48 4.52 -3.82
CA ASP A 55 -11.53 3.87 -4.59
C ASP A 55 -10.93 3.00 -5.70
N LYS A 56 -11.81 2.33 -6.46
CA LYS A 56 -11.42 1.52 -7.62
C LYS A 56 -10.65 2.30 -8.69
N TYR A 57 -10.85 3.62 -8.80
CA TYR A 57 -10.16 4.46 -9.76
C TYR A 57 -8.72 4.74 -9.32
N VAL A 58 -8.49 4.99 -8.03
CA VAL A 58 -7.13 5.11 -7.46
C VAL A 58 -6.32 3.84 -7.68
N LEU A 59 -6.92 2.67 -7.42
CA LEU A 59 -6.26 1.38 -7.64
C LEU A 59 -5.95 1.16 -9.13
N ARG A 60 -6.87 1.55 -10.01
CA ARG A 60 -6.64 1.49 -11.47
C ARG A 60 -5.50 2.41 -11.88
N ASP A 61 -5.46 3.63 -11.38
CA ASP A 61 -4.40 4.60 -11.69
C ASP A 61 -3.04 4.12 -11.18
N PHE A 62 -3.00 3.46 -10.02
CA PHE A 62 -1.79 2.80 -9.53
C PHE A 62 -1.35 1.67 -10.46
N ILE A 63 -2.26 0.83 -10.94
CA ILE A 63 -1.93 -0.22 -11.92
C ILE A 63 -1.35 0.40 -13.21
N HIS A 64 -1.93 1.49 -13.70
CA HIS A 64 -1.39 2.21 -14.86
C HIS A 64 0.02 2.73 -14.59
N TYR A 65 0.22 3.41 -13.46
CA TYR A 65 1.54 3.87 -13.03
C TYR A 65 2.58 2.74 -12.99
N ARG A 66 2.22 1.55 -12.45
CA ARG A 66 3.14 0.40 -12.43
C ARG A 66 3.48 -0.11 -13.83
N ARG A 67 2.50 -0.17 -14.73
CA ARG A 67 2.69 -0.60 -16.14
C ARG A 67 3.55 0.38 -16.92
N GLU A 68 3.32 1.68 -16.77
CA GLU A 68 4.11 2.73 -17.42
C GLU A 68 5.58 2.68 -17.00
N ASN A 69 5.85 2.26 -15.76
CA ASN A 69 7.20 2.02 -15.25
C ASN A 69 7.77 0.62 -15.60
N GLY A 70 7.18 -0.10 -16.56
CA GLY A 70 7.68 -1.39 -17.04
C GLY A 70 7.49 -2.58 -16.08
N THR A 71 6.63 -2.44 -15.06
CA THR A 71 6.36 -3.54 -14.12
C THR A 71 5.55 -4.64 -14.80
N ASN A 72 6.03 -5.88 -14.75
CA ASN A 72 5.33 -7.00 -15.36
C ASN A 72 3.99 -7.34 -14.65
N PRO A 73 3.02 -7.94 -15.36
CA PRO A 73 1.70 -8.24 -14.80
C PRO A 73 1.72 -9.12 -13.56
N LYS A 74 2.66 -10.08 -13.48
CA LYS A 74 2.83 -10.95 -12.31
C LYS A 74 3.21 -10.15 -11.06
N THR A 75 4.10 -9.17 -11.20
CA THR A 75 4.51 -8.28 -10.11
C THR A 75 3.38 -7.36 -9.70
N ILE A 76 2.61 -6.83 -10.65
CA ILE A 76 1.40 -6.06 -10.34
C ILE A 76 0.39 -6.90 -9.55
N GLY A 77 0.21 -8.18 -9.90
CA GLY A 77 -0.64 -9.10 -9.13
C GLY A 77 -0.16 -9.28 -7.70
N TYR A 78 1.16 -9.38 -7.48
CA TYR A 78 1.73 -9.41 -6.13
C TYR A 78 1.57 -8.09 -5.38
N ASP A 79 1.71 -6.96 -6.08
CA ASP A 79 1.46 -5.63 -5.51
C ASP A 79 -0.01 -5.55 -5.03
N PHE A 80 -0.95 -6.07 -5.81
CA PHE A 80 -2.36 -6.11 -5.42
C PHE A 80 -2.63 -7.04 -4.23
N ALA A 81 -2.00 -8.21 -4.15
CA ALA A 81 -2.13 -9.09 -2.99
C ALA A 81 -1.66 -8.40 -1.69
N ALA A 82 -0.57 -7.64 -1.76
CA ALA A 82 -0.10 -6.83 -0.63
C ALA A 82 -1.10 -5.73 -0.25
N LEU A 83 -1.66 -5.02 -1.24
CA LEU A 83 -2.65 -3.97 -1.00
C LEU A 83 -3.98 -4.52 -0.46
N SER A 84 -4.44 -5.67 -0.95
CA SER A 84 -5.62 -6.35 -0.41
C SER A 84 -5.39 -6.79 1.04
N THR A 85 -4.18 -7.23 1.39
CA THR A 85 -3.83 -7.53 2.79
C THR A 85 -3.78 -6.26 3.63
N PHE A 86 -3.32 -5.15 3.06
CA PHE A 86 -3.21 -3.87 3.74
C PHE A 86 -4.57 -3.24 4.09
N TYR A 87 -5.59 -3.40 3.23
CA TYR A 87 -6.92 -2.83 3.43
C TYR A 87 -7.99 -3.83 3.90
N GLY A 88 -7.68 -5.13 3.92
CA GLY A 88 -8.61 -6.22 4.26
C GLY A 88 -8.36 -6.79 5.65
#